data_AF-A0A0F9PHA1-F1
#
_entry.id   AF-A0A0F9PHA1-F1
#
_cell.length_a   1.000
_cell.length_b   1.000
_cell.length_c   1.000
_cell.angle_alpha   90.00
_cell.angle_beta   90.00
_cell.angle_gamma   90.00
#
_symmetry.space_group_name_H-M   'P 1'
#
loop_
_entity.id
_entity.type
_entity.pdbx_description
1 polymer ?
#
loop_
_entity_poly.entity_id
_entity_poly.type
_entity_poly.pdbx_seq_one_letter_code
_entity_poly.pdbx_strand_id
1 'polypeptide(L)'
;MNRDRCTGHCCEVFKLPFSPDGLRVAVKSTEEGRKGYKDIEVIEDMVIPLGKVMNMSGEGQDFWNYACRHFDSEKKLCKIYEKRPDMCRKYGEEHPCDTSGCTFTRAKRDPELIK
;
A
#
# COMPACT_ATOMS: atom_id res chain seq x y z
N MET A 1 22.81 -1.38 12.74
CA MET A 1 22.21 -1.50 11.40
C MET A 1 20.71 -1.31 11.51
N ASN A 2 20.23 -0.06 11.46
CA ASN A 2 18.81 0.22 11.40
C ASN A 2 18.39 0.00 9.94
N ARG A 3 17.75 -1.13 9.64
CA ARG A 3 17.19 -1.37 8.31
C ARG A 3 16.10 -0.33 8.11
N ASP A 4 16.29 0.59 7.17
CA ASP A 4 15.31 1.63 6.83
C ASP A 4 13.94 0.98 6.68
N ARG A 5 13.05 1.31 7.63
CA ARG A 5 11.69 0.78 7.70
C ARG A 5 10.81 1.78 6.96
N CYS A 6 9.89 1.31 6.12
CA CYS A 6 8.85 2.20 5.61
C CYS A 6 8.07 2.72 6.81
N THR A 7 8.15 4.03 7.08
CA THR A 7 7.46 4.63 8.22
C THR A 7 5.94 4.52 8.08
N GLY A 8 5.40 4.28 6.89
CA GLY A 8 3.96 4.14 6.64
C GLY A 8 3.38 5.32 5.87
N HIS A 9 4.21 6.20 5.32
CA HIS A 9 3.75 7.28 4.41
C HIS A 9 3.03 6.74 3.16
N CYS A 10 3.34 5.52 2.71
CA CYS A 10 2.59 4.86 1.64
C CYS A 10 1.18 4.43 2.07
N CYS A 11 0.90 4.38 3.37
CA CYS A 11 -0.40 4.02 3.92
C CYS A 11 -1.38 5.21 3.93
N GLU A 12 -0.90 6.44 3.68
CA GLU A 12 -1.73 7.65 3.62
C GLU A 12 -2.67 7.61 2.41
N VAL A 13 -2.12 7.34 1.21
CA VAL A 13 -2.88 7.09 -0.01
C VAL A 13 -2.12 6.10 -0.88
N PHE A 14 -2.79 5.05 -1.36
CA PHE A 14 -2.24 4.07 -2.29
C PHE A 14 -3.30 3.56 -3.26
N LYS A 15 -2.85 2.93 -4.35
CA LYS A 15 -3.71 2.39 -5.41
C LYS A 15 -3.81 0.88 -5.33
N LEU A 16 -5.01 0.34 -5.53
CA LEU A 16 -5.24 -1.08 -5.75
C LEU A 16 -6.01 -1.33 -7.06
N PRO A 17 -5.79 -2.48 -7.72
CA PRO A 17 -6.51 -2.89 -8.93
C PRO A 17 -7.85 -3.57 -8.61
N PHE A 18 -8.50 -3.13 -7.52
CA PHE A 18 -9.79 -3.63 -7.06
C PHE A 18 -10.69 -2.44 -6.72
N SER A 19 -11.96 -2.52 -7.12
CA SER A 19 -13.00 -1.73 -6.46
C SER A 19 -13.27 -2.27 -5.06
N PRO A 20 -13.95 -1.52 -4.17
CA PRO A 20 -14.28 -2.00 -2.82
C PRO A 20 -15.08 -3.30 -2.87
N ASP A 21 -16.05 -3.40 -3.78
CA ASP A 21 -16.81 -4.63 -3.98
C ASP A 21 -15.97 -5.74 -4.61
N GLY A 22 -15.08 -5.40 -5.54
CA GLY A 22 -14.12 -6.35 -6.11
C GLY A 22 -13.20 -6.96 -5.05
N LEU A 23 -12.81 -6.18 -4.05
CA LEU A 23 -12.01 -6.65 -2.91
C LEU A 23 -12.79 -7.65 -2.05
N ARG A 24 -14.06 -7.35 -1.74
CA ARG A 24 -14.96 -8.25 -1.00
C ARG A 24 -15.20 -9.58 -1.73
N VAL A 25 -15.28 -9.52 -3.06
CA VAL A 25 -15.40 -10.73 -3.90
C VAL A 25 -14.08 -11.50 -3.88
N ALA A 26 -12.94 -10.82 -4.01
CA ALA A 26 -11.62 -11.46 -4.00
C ALA A 26 -11.35 -12.22 -2.70
N VAL A 27 -11.74 -11.68 -1.54
CA VAL A 27 -11.64 -12.36 -0.24
C VAL A 27 -12.35 -13.73 -0.24
N LYS A 28 -13.49 -13.83 -0.92
CA LYS A 28 -14.30 -15.05 -1.01
C LYS A 28 -13.87 -16.01 -2.13
N SER A 29 -12.87 -15.64 -2.93
CA SER A 29 -12.42 -16.41 -4.09
C SER A 29 -11.28 -17.38 -3.78
N THR A 30 -11.01 -18.30 -4.71
CA THR A 30 -9.85 -19.21 -4.66
C THR A 30 -8.53 -18.43 -4.73
N GLU A 31 -7.41 -19.09 -4.48
CA GLU A 31 -6.09 -18.45 -4.51
C GLU A 31 -5.80 -17.78 -5.86
N GLU A 32 -6.19 -18.39 -6.98
CA GLU A 32 -6.07 -17.79 -8.31
C GLU A 32 -6.94 -16.53 -8.47
N GLY A 33 -8.12 -16.52 -7.85
CA GLY A 33 -9.05 -15.39 -7.86
C GLY A 33 -8.56 -14.16 -7.09
N ARG A 34 -7.63 -14.36 -6.13
CA ARG A 34 -7.04 -13.29 -5.31
C ARG A 34 -5.98 -12.46 -6.06
N LYS A 35 -5.70 -12.78 -7.33
CA LYS A 35 -4.70 -12.09 -8.18
C LYS A 35 -3.32 -11.98 -7.51
N GLY A 36 -2.90 -12.99 -6.76
CA GLY A 36 -1.59 -13.02 -6.09
C GLY A 36 -1.51 -12.24 -4.77
N TYR A 37 -2.62 -11.69 -4.26
CA TYR A 37 -2.66 -11.08 -2.94
C TYR A 37 -2.86 -12.14 -1.85
N LYS A 38 -1.76 -12.51 -1.18
CA LYS A 38 -1.75 -13.56 -0.13
C LYS A 38 -2.47 -13.14 1.15
N ASP A 39 -2.48 -11.84 1.45
CA ASP A 39 -3.06 -11.26 2.66
C ASP A 39 -4.35 -10.46 2.34
N ILE A 40 -5.17 -10.94 1.39
CA ILE A 40 -6.34 -10.20 0.89
C ILE A 40 -7.34 -9.85 1.99
N GLU A 41 -7.48 -10.72 3.01
CA GLU A 41 -8.34 -10.50 4.17
C GLU A 41 -7.84 -9.33 5.04
N VAL A 42 -6.51 -9.24 5.23
CA VAL A 42 -5.90 -8.12 5.95
C VAL A 42 -6.06 -6.83 5.16
N ILE A 43 -5.92 -6.90 3.83
CA ILE A 43 -6.09 -5.75 2.95
C ILE A 43 -7.55 -5.25 2.99
N GLU A 44 -8.53 -6.15 3.01
CA GLU A 44 -9.95 -5.80 3.09
C GLU A 44 -10.31 -5.09 4.40
N ASP A 45 -9.85 -5.59 5.56
CA ASP A 45 -10.04 -4.86 6.83
C ASP A 45 -9.30 -3.52 6.81
N MET A 46 -8.10 -3.48 6.21
CA MET A 46 -7.22 -2.32 6.25
C MET A 46 -7.72 -1.10 5.45
N VAL A 47 -8.37 -1.32 4.31
CA VAL A 47 -8.59 -0.26 3.31
C VAL A 47 -9.78 0.63 3.63
N ILE A 48 -9.62 1.93 3.35
CA ILE A 48 -10.69 2.92 3.36
C ILE A 48 -10.79 3.49 1.94
N PRO A 49 -11.89 3.26 1.20
CA PRO A 49 -11.99 3.73 -0.17
C PRO A 49 -12.08 5.26 -0.24
N LEU A 50 -11.26 5.87 -1.09
CA LEU A 50 -11.26 7.32 -1.33
C LEU A 50 -11.91 7.68 -2.67
N GLY A 51 -11.83 6.80 -3.66
CA GLY A 51 -12.49 6.97 -4.95
C GLY A 51 -11.82 6.24 -6.10
N LYS A 52 -12.53 6.14 -7.22
CA LYS A 52 -12.02 5.57 -8.46
C LYS A 52 -11.01 6.53 -9.10
N VAL A 53 -9.88 6.00 -9.56
CA VAL A 53 -8.92 6.73 -10.39
C VAL A 53 -9.28 6.46 -11.84
N MET A 54 -9.69 7.50 -12.56
CA MET A 54 -9.94 7.38 -13.99
C MET A 54 -8.62 7.18 -14.72
N ASN A 55 -8.47 6.05 -15.40
CA ASN A 55 -7.38 5.85 -16.32
C ASN A 55 -7.67 6.64 -17.60
N MET A 56 -7.00 7.79 -17.76
CA MET A 56 -7.24 8.69 -18.91
C MET A 56 -6.79 8.11 -20.25
N SER A 57 -5.97 7.04 -20.26
CA SER A 57 -5.55 6.39 -21.50
C SER A 57 -6.63 5.51 -22.13
N GLY A 58 -7.69 5.14 -21.39
CA GLY A 58 -8.70 4.17 -21.84
C GLY A 58 -8.20 2.73 -21.99
N GLU A 59 -6.89 2.51 -21.88
CA GLU A 59 -6.23 1.20 -21.97
C GLU A 59 -5.65 0.81 -20.60
N GLY A 60 -6.11 -0.31 -20.05
CA GLY A 60 -5.61 -0.88 -18.79
C GLY A 60 -6.71 -1.15 -17.76
N GLN A 61 -6.32 -1.74 -16.62
CA GLN A 61 -7.23 -1.99 -15.51
C GLN A 61 -7.56 -0.69 -14.76
N ASP A 62 -8.81 -0.56 -14.32
CA ASP A 62 -9.22 0.52 -13.42
C ASP A 62 -8.51 0.39 -12.06
N PHE A 63 -8.08 1.53 -11.52
CA PHE A 63 -7.51 1.60 -10.18
C PHE A 63 -8.43 2.37 -9.24
N TRP A 64 -8.29 2.09 -7.96
CA TRP A 64 -8.97 2.80 -6.89
C TRP A 64 -7.95 3.32 -5.88
N ASN A 65 -8.16 4.56 -5.43
CA ASN A 65 -7.42 5.15 -4.33
C ASN A 65 -8.02 4.67 -3.00
N TYR A 66 -7.14 4.26 -2.10
CA TYR A 66 -7.47 3.87 -0.74
C TYR A 66 -6.55 4.58 0.26
N ALA A 67 -7.07 4.81 1.45
CA ALA A 67 -6.29 5.08 2.65
C ALA A 67 -6.22 3.81 3.53
N CYS A 68 -5.29 3.76 4.47
CA CYS A 68 -5.15 2.68 5.45
C CYS A 68 -5.75 3.10 6.79
N ARG A 69 -6.64 2.29 7.37
CA ARG A 69 -7.20 2.55 8.71
C ARG A 69 -6.17 2.49 9.84
N HIS A 70 -5.05 1.80 9.61
CA HIS A 70 -3.98 1.64 10.59
C HIS A 70 -2.88 2.70 10.45
N PHE A 71 -3.06 3.68 9.57
CA PHE A 71 -2.17 4.81 9.47
C PHE A 71 -2.38 5.77 10.65
N ASP A 72 -1.29 6.10 11.34
CA ASP A 72 -1.24 7.18 12.31
C ASP A 72 -0.88 8.48 11.57
N SER A 73 -1.87 9.34 11.33
CA SER A 73 -1.67 10.58 10.58
C SER A 73 -0.83 11.62 11.31
N GLU A 74 -0.75 11.57 12.64
CA GLU A 74 0.04 12.49 13.45
C GLU A 74 1.51 12.09 13.45
N LYS A 75 1.78 10.81 13.77
CA LYS A 75 3.15 10.29 13.83
C LYS A 75 3.69 9.88 12.46
N LYS A 76 2.82 9.82 11.44
CA LYS A 76 3.09 9.27 10.11
C LYS A 76 3.64 7.84 10.19
N LEU A 77 3.02 7.02 11.06
CA LEU A 77 3.44 5.66 11.38
C LEU A 77 2.39 4.59 11.07
N CYS A 78 2.82 3.38 10.67
CA CYS A 78 1.94 2.22 10.55
C CYS A 78 1.71 1.52 11.90
N LYS A 79 0.46 1.49 12.39
CA LYS A 79 0.11 0.90 13.70
C LYS A 79 0.18 -0.63 13.72
N ILE A 80 0.13 -1.28 12.55
CA ILE A 80 0.23 -2.75 12.42
C ILE A 80 1.55 -3.18 11.77
N TYR A 81 2.64 -2.43 11.97
CA TYR A 81 3.90 -2.62 11.24
C TYR A 81 4.35 -4.09 11.15
N GLU A 82 4.38 -4.83 12.26
CA GLU A 82 4.83 -6.25 12.27
C GLU A 82 3.82 -7.22 11.61
N LYS A 83 2.53 -6.83 11.54
CA LYS A 83 1.44 -7.61 10.94
C LYS A 83 1.01 -7.10 9.55
N ARG A 84 1.76 -6.16 8.97
CA ARG A 84 1.40 -5.54 7.68
C ARG A 84 1.38 -6.58 6.54
N PRO A 85 0.48 -6.42 5.55
CA PRO A 85 0.38 -7.35 4.42
C PRO A 85 1.63 -7.29 3.54
N ASP A 86 1.86 -8.32 2.74
CA ASP A 86 3.04 -8.49 1.88
C ASP A 86 3.24 -7.28 0.95
N MET A 87 2.17 -6.72 0.37
CA MET A 87 2.25 -5.50 -0.44
C MET A 87 2.89 -4.33 0.32
N CYS A 88 2.62 -4.18 1.62
CA CYS A 88 3.21 -3.13 2.46
C CYS A 88 4.64 -3.48 2.91
N ARG A 89 5.00 -4.78 2.96
CA ARG A 89 6.37 -5.21 3.25
C ARG A 89 7.30 -4.94 2.07
N LYS A 90 6.80 -5.20 0.87
CA LYS A 90 7.50 -5.00 -0.41
C LYS A 90 7.50 -3.55 -0.89
N TYR A 91 6.67 -2.70 -0.28
CA TYR A 91 6.61 -1.28 -0.60
C TYR A 91 7.97 -0.62 -0.37
N GLY A 92 8.50 0.01 -1.42
CA GLY A 92 9.83 0.60 -1.48
C GLY A 92 10.93 -0.33 -2.01
N GLU A 93 10.71 -1.65 -2.06
CA GLU A 93 11.59 -2.59 -2.75
C GLU A 93 11.13 -2.83 -4.19
N GLU A 94 9.86 -3.17 -4.36
CA GLU A 94 9.26 -3.44 -5.68
C GLU A 94 8.42 -2.26 -6.22
N HIS A 95 7.89 -1.42 -5.32
CA HIS A 95 7.02 -0.30 -5.67
C HIS A 95 7.47 0.99 -4.98
N PRO A 96 7.79 2.07 -5.71
CA PRO A 96 8.16 3.34 -5.10
C PRO A 96 6.99 3.92 -4.29
N CYS A 97 7.30 4.58 -3.18
CA CYS A 97 6.32 5.38 -2.44
C CYS A 97 6.20 6.75 -3.11
N ASP A 98 5.04 7.02 -3.70
CA ASP A 98 4.76 8.28 -4.40
C ASP A 98 4.45 9.45 -3.45
N THR A 99 4.31 9.18 -2.14
CA THR A 99 4.05 10.21 -1.14
C THR A 99 5.28 11.11 -0.94
N SER A 100 5.11 12.42 -1.16
CA SER A 100 6.12 13.42 -0.86
C SER A 100 6.54 13.35 0.61
N GLY A 101 7.82 13.07 0.88
CA GLY A 101 8.35 12.93 2.24
C GLY A 101 8.58 11.49 2.70
N CYS A 102 8.16 10.48 1.92
CA CYS A 102 8.59 9.11 2.19
C CYS A 102 10.09 8.96 1.83
N THR A 103 10.94 8.81 2.85
CA THR A 103 12.38 8.71 2.68
C THR A 103 12.87 7.31 2.33
N PHE A 104 12.02 6.30 2.22
CA PHE A 104 12.46 4.92 1.98
C PHE A 104 13.25 4.75 0.67
N THR A 105 12.80 5.38 -0.41
CA THR A 105 13.53 5.40 -1.70
C THR A 105 14.73 6.34 -1.69
N ARG A 106 14.79 7.31 -0.76
CA ARG A 106 15.90 8.28 -0.61
C ARG A 106 17.04 7.72 0.24
N ALA A 107 16.74 7.06 1.35
CA ALA A 107 17.71 6.45 2.27
C ALA A 107 18.49 5.28 1.64
N LYS A 108 17.83 4.48 0.77
CA LYS A 108 18.53 3.44 -0.01
C LYS A 108 19.40 4.00 -1.16
N ARG A 109 19.13 5.21 -1.65
CA ARG A 109 19.89 5.85 -2.75
C ARG A 109 20.99 6.78 -2.26
N ASP A 110 20.88 7.29 -1.04
CA ASP A 110 21.83 8.20 -0.41
C ASP A 110 21.94 7.88 1.10
N PRO A 111 22.94 7.07 1.49
CA PRO A 111 23.15 6.68 2.88
C PRO A 111 23.43 7.85 3.85
N GLU A 112 23.82 9.02 3.35
CA GLU A 112 24.17 10.17 4.19
C GLU A 112 22.95 10.88 4.81
N LEU A 113 21.75 10.57 4.32
CA LEU A 113 20.47 11.06 4.84
C LEU A 113 19.99 10.28 6.09
N ILE A 114 20.73 9.23 6.49
CA ILE A 114 20.52 8.51 7.74
C ILE A 114 21.44 9.15 8.80
N LYS A 115 20.97 10.22 9.45
CA LYS A 115 21.60 10.80 10.65
C LYS A 115 20.74 10.52 11.87
#